data_AF-A0A3D3DNF4-F1
#
_entry.id   AF-A0A3D3DNF4-F1
#
_cell.length_a   1.000
_cell.length_b   1.000
_cell.length_c   1.000
_cell.angle_alpha   90.00
_cell.angle_beta   90.00
_cell.angle_gamma   90.00
#
_symmetry.space_group_name_H-M   'P 1'
#
loop_
_entity.id
_entity.type
_entity.pdbx_description
1 polymer ?
#
loop_
_entity_poly.entity_id
_entity_poly.type
_entity_poly.pdbx_seq_one_letter_code
_entity_poly.pdbx_strand_id
1 'polypeptide(L)' 'LEAFPDIEVESAPLGIFSRRVELDTALADGDRGEIYRPLKLSPTDARRLRAERRRVSRPKA' A
#
# COMPACT_ATOMS: atom_id res chain seq x y z
N LEU A 1 2.91 11.31 18.66
CA LEU A 1 2.50 10.24 17.72
C LEU A 1 1.04 9.78 17.90
N GLU A 2 0.23 10.46 18.72
CA GLU A 2 -1.19 10.13 18.99
C GLU A 2 -2.13 10.18 17.77
N ALA A 3 -1.73 10.85 16.68
CA ALA A 3 -2.61 11.02 15.53
C ALA A 3 -2.80 9.75 14.68
N PHE A 4 -1.86 8.80 14.72
CA PHE A 4 -1.86 7.63 13.83
C PHE A 4 -1.39 6.35 14.56
N PRO A 5 -2.20 5.80 15.47
CA PRO A 5 -1.81 4.66 16.30
C PRO A 5 -1.56 3.38 15.51
N ASP A 6 -2.16 3.23 14.33
CA ASP A 6 -2.05 2.02 13.51
C ASP A 6 -0.83 2.01 12.56
N ILE A 7 -0.03 3.08 12.54
CA ILE A 7 1.11 3.22 11.63
C ILE A 7 2.41 2.93 12.38
N GLU A 8 2.99 1.76 12.11
CA GLU A 8 4.35 1.43 12.52
C GLU A 8 5.35 1.98 11.49
N VAL A 9 5.92 3.15 11.76
CA VAL A 9 6.79 3.88 10.80
C VAL A 9 8.19 3.24 10.71
N GLU A 10 8.68 2.68 11.81
CA GLU A 10 10.05 2.13 11.90
C GLU A 10 10.29 0.91 10.99
N SER A 11 9.24 0.13 10.73
CA SER A 11 9.30 -1.07 9.90
C SER A 11 8.77 -0.86 8.47
N ALA A 12 8.11 0.28 8.22
CA ALA A 12 7.44 0.55 6.96
C ALA A 12 8.45 0.92 5.85
N PRO A 13 8.25 0.46 4.59
CA PRO A 13 9.00 0.99 3.47
C PRO A 13 8.69 2.48 3.27
N LEU A 14 9.73 3.29 3.17
CA LEU A 14 9.62 4.73 3.00
C LEU A 14 10.04 5.16 1.60
N GLY A 15 9.59 6.34 1.21
CA GLY A 15 10.02 6.95 -0.03
C GLY A 15 9.93 8.46 -0.07
N ILE A 16 10.60 9.02 -1.08
CA ILE A 16 10.52 10.43 -1.46
C ILE A 16 10.29 10.45 -2.97
N PHE A 17 9.23 11.10 -3.45
CA PHE A 17 8.86 11.16 -4.87
C PHE A 17 8.88 9.79 -5.58
N SER A 18 8.15 8.80 -5.05
CA SER A 18 8.06 7.43 -5.61
C SER A 18 9.38 6.65 -5.66
N ARG A 19 10.42 7.11 -4.97
CA ARG A 19 11.70 6.39 -4.81
C ARG A 19 11.81 5.88 -3.39
N ARG A 20 12.27 4.64 -3.22
CA ARG A 20 12.50 4.05 -1.89
C ARG A 20 13.73 4.68 -1.23
N VAL A 21 13.62 4.99 0.06
CA VAL A 21 14.71 5.58 0.87
C VAL A 21 14.78 4.91 2.24
N GLU A 22 15.90 5.09 2.92
CA GLU A 22 16.10 4.66 4.31
C GLU A 22 15.51 5.69 5.29
N LEU A 23 15.16 5.26 6.51
CA LEU A 23 14.53 6.09 7.53
C LEU A 23 15.38 7.29 7.98
N ASP A 24 16.70 7.19 7.88
CA ASP A 24 17.67 8.21 8.27
C ASP A 24 18.03 9.19 7.13
N THR A 25 17.38 9.06 5.98
CA THR A 25 17.62 9.94 4.83
C THR A 25 17.25 11.38 5.20
N ALA A 26 18.22 12.30 5.08
CA ALA A 26 18.00 13.72 5.33
C ALA A 26 17.01 14.31 4.31
N LEU A 27 16.01 15.05 4.81
CA LEU A 27 15.00 15.72 4.00
C LEU A 27 15.46 17.12 3.58
N ALA A 28 15.10 17.52 2.36
CA ALA A 28 15.22 18.87 1.87
C ALA A 28 13.87 19.60 1.89
N ASP A 29 13.91 20.92 1.76
CA ASP A 29 12.68 21.70 1.62
C ASP A 29 11.92 21.30 0.35
N GLY A 30 10.61 21.13 0.48
CA GLY A 30 9.73 20.63 -0.59
C GLY A 30 9.71 19.11 -0.77
N ASP A 31 10.50 18.33 -0.02
CA ASP A 31 10.40 16.87 -0.06
C ASP A 31 9.07 16.39 0.54
N ARG A 32 8.44 15.46 -0.17
CA ARG A 32 7.27 14.73 0.33
C ARG A 32 7.69 13.34 0.77
N GLY A 33 7.70 13.12 2.08
CA GLY A 33 7.84 11.80 2.68
C GLY A 33 6.60 10.94 2.41
N GLU A 34 6.84 9.72 1.93
CA GLU A 34 5.83 8.74 1.56
C GLU A 34 6.02 7.49 2.44
N ILE A 35 4.96 7.06 3.13
CA ILE A 35 4.95 5.82 3.93
C ILE A 35 4.13 4.79 3.17
N TYR A 36 4.79 3.74 2.66
CA TYR A 36 4.11 2.71 1.90
C TYR A 36 3.48 1.66 2.80
N ARG A 37 2.28 1.22 2.43
CA ARG A 37 1.60 0.12 3.11
C ARG A 37 1.78 -1.19 2.36
N PRO A 38 2.00 -2.30 3.07
CA PRO A 38 2.07 -3.61 2.43
C PRO A 38 0.74 -3.97 1.79
N LEU A 39 0.80 -4.75 0.71
CA LEU A 39 -0.39 -5.23 0.03
C LEU A 39 -1.06 -6.31 0.87
N LYS A 40 -2.36 -6.15 1.16
CA LYS A 40 -3.17 -7.16 1.85
C LYS A 40 -3.44 -8.41 1.01
N LEU A 41 -3.48 -8.24 -0.32
CA LEU A 41 -3.72 -9.30 -1.28
C LEU A 41 -2.93 -8.99 -2.54
N SER A 42 -2.33 -10.00 -3.15
CA SER A 42 -1.62 -9.81 -4.41
C SER A 42 -2.59 -9.32 -5.50
N PRO A 43 -2.14 -8.51 -6.46
CA PRO A 43 -3.00 -8.06 -7.57
C PRO A 43 -3.59 -9.21 -8.38
N THR A 44 -2.84 -10.31 -8.52
CA THR A 44 -3.27 -11.52 -9.23
C THR A 44 -4.41 -12.21 -8.50
N ASP A 45 -4.27 -12.42 -7.20
CA ASP A 45 -5.31 -13.08 -6.40
C ASP A 45 -6.56 -12.19 -6.28
N ALA A 46 -6.37 -10.87 -6.15
CA ALA A 46 -7.46 -9.91 -6.18
C ALA A 46 -8.25 -9.98 -7.49
N ARG A 47 -7.57 -10.13 -8.64
CA ARG A 47 -8.22 -10.32 -9.94
C ARG A 47 -8.97 -11.65 -10.02
N ARG A 48 -8.36 -12.75 -9.54
CA ARG A 48 -9.00 -14.08 -9.50
C ARG A 48 -10.31 -14.05 -8.70
N LEU A 49 -10.27 -13.52 -7.49
CA LEU A 49 -11.44 -13.43 -6.60
C LEU A 49 -12.56 -12.59 -7.21
N ARG A 50 -12.23 -11.48 -7.91
CA ARG A 50 -13.23 -10.66 -8.61
C ARG A 50 -13.90 -11.41 -9.77
N ALA A 51 -13.14 -12.21 -10.52
CA ALA A 51 -13.68 -12.99 -11.63
C ALA A 51 -14.62 -14.09 -11.14
N GLU A 52 -14.26 -14.79 -10.06
CA GLU A 52 -15.09 -15.81 -9.42
C GLU A 52 -16.41 -15.22 -8.91
N ARG A 53 -16.36 -14.09 -8.19
CA ARG A 53 -17.57 -13.38 -7.73
C ARG A 53 -18.50 -13.02 -8.88
N ARG A 54 -17.95 -12.57 -10.01
CA ARG A 54 -18.74 -12.22 -11.22
C ARG A 54 -19.37 -13.44 -11.89
N ARG A 55 -18.72 -14.61 -11.84
CA ARG A 55 -19.30 -15.87 -12.35
C ARG A 55 -20.48 -16.34 -11.49
N VAL A 56 -20.37 -16.22 -10.17
CA VAL A 56 -21.45 -16.57 -9.24
C VAL A 56 -22.64 -15.63 -9.37
N SER A 57 -22.41 -14.33 -9.61
CA SER A 57 -23.49 -13.34 -9.71
C SER A 57 -24.21 -13.31 -11.06
N ARG A 58 -23.72 -14.01 -12.09
CA ARG A 58 -24.39 -14.04 -13.39
C ARG A 58 -25.37 -15.22 -13.42
N PRO A 59 -26.69 -14.99 -13.51
CA PRO A 59 -27.63 -16.09 -13.69
C PRO A 59 -27.27 -16.86 -14.97
N LYS A 60 -27.27 -18.19 -14.87
CA LYS A 60 -27.13 -19.06 -16.04
C LYS A 60 -28.41 -18.87 -16.87
N ALA A 61 -28.27 -18.32 -18.08
CA ALA A 61 -29.35 -18.32 -19.07
C ALA A 61 -29.64 -19.74 -19.55
#